data_AF-A0A3L7S3U4-F1
#
_entry.id   AF-A0A3L7S3U4-F1
#
_cell.length_a   1.000
_cell.length_b   1.000
_cell.length_c   1.000
_cell.angle_alpha   90.00
_cell.angle_beta   90.00
_cell.angle_gamma   90.00
#
_symmetry.space_group_name_H-M   'P 1'
#
loop_
_entity.id
_entity.type
_entity.pdbx_description
1 polymer ?
#
loop_
_entity_poly.entity_id
_entity_poly.type
_entity_poly.pdbx_seq_one_letter_code
_entity_poly.pdbx_strand_id
1 'polypeptide(L)'
;MPDVMPAVAHAAPPRHARAGLSLLEVLISCGILVIGLSSVAAILPASSARLAEAALEDRCGVLAANAFADVVNRGLVTSAIFSDPAKPVVFGRVLPTSGIAGVAAVNATTLARYVDTARAFWLEDEVLFSPAVSGSVPSNTFRSVSGTVVFRDFREAVCYGVMISPSTPPAAPGGSALLSVAIFRKLGQARQFALTSQGGAYKLAAADTDFLKMYFKPCTYVLTMPTSGPPRWLRVASSWKTGAGGTTTPESFVTFTDSAAAGGSPTVIGFDGLVRVVEYPVTLN
;
A
#
# COMPACT_ATOMS: atom_id res chain seq x y z
N MET A 1 -45.09 -6.36 98.62
CA MET A 1 -44.33 -7.25 97.72
C MET A 1 -44.01 -6.47 96.46
N PRO A 2 -42.77 -6.02 96.24
CA PRO A 2 -42.39 -5.41 94.99
C PRO A 2 -42.02 -6.49 93.97
N ASP A 3 -42.59 -6.36 92.79
CA ASP A 3 -42.41 -7.22 91.62
C ASP A 3 -41.11 -6.82 90.90
N VAL A 4 -40.16 -7.75 90.81
CA VAL A 4 -38.84 -7.53 90.22
C VAL A 4 -38.93 -7.91 88.74
N MET A 5 -39.05 -6.91 87.86
CA MET A 5 -39.00 -7.16 86.42
C MET A 5 -37.58 -7.57 85.98
N PRO A 6 -37.44 -8.68 85.25
CA PRO A 6 -36.14 -9.14 84.78
C PRO A 6 -35.62 -8.21 83.68
N ALA A 7 -34.36 -7.80 83.83
CA ALA A 7 -33.64 -6.98 82.86
C ALA A 7 -33.53 -7.71 81.50
N VAL A 8 -34.11 -7.11 80.46
CA VAL A 8 -34.00 -7.58 79.07
C VAL A 8 -32.56 -7.40 78.61
N ALA A 9 -31.83 -8.51 78.49
CA ALA A 9 -30.46 -8.51 77.99
C ALA A 9 -30.46 -8.17 76.48
N HIS A 10 -29.93 -6.99 76.14
CA HIS A 10 -29.71 -6.60 74.75
C HIS A 10 -28.59 -7.47 74.15
N ALA A 11 -28.96 -8.42 73.29
CA ALA A 11 -28.03 -9.25 72.56
C ALA A 11 -27.17 -8.37 71.62
N ALA A 12 -25.86 -8.34 71.87
CA ALA A 12 -24.92 -7.60 71.03
C ALA A 12 -24.92 -8.18 69.60
N PRO A 13 -24.89 -7.33 68.55
CA PRO A 13 -24.93 -7.80 67.17
C PRO A 13 -23.70 -8.69 66.88
N PRO A 14 -23.87 -9.79 66.13
CA PRO A 14 -22.77 -10.70 65.82
C PRO A 14 -21.70 -9.96 65.02
N ARG A 15 -20.52 -9.79 65.63
CA ARG A 15 -19.34 -9.25 64.96
C ARG A 15 -18.94 -10.24 63.87
N HIS A 16 -19.11 -9.86 62.60
CA HIS A 16 -18.64 -10.66 61.48
C HIS A 16 -17.13 -10.89 61.64
N ALA A 17 -16.73 -12.16 61.76
CA ALA A 17 -15.33 -12.52 61.77
C ALA A 17 -14.70 -11.99 60.47
N ARG A 18 -13.69 -11.13 60.59
CA ARG A 18 -12.93 -10.65 59.45
C ARG A 18 -12.16 -11.85 58.89
N ALA A 19 -12.70 -12.50 57.87
CA ALA A 19 -11.96 -13.48 57.10
C ALA A 19 -10.79 -12.74 56.44
N GLY A 20 -9.57 -12.97 56.93
CA GLY A 20 -8.38 -12.42 56.30
C GLY A 20 -8.21 -13.03 54.92
N LEU A 21 -7.98 -12.20 53.91
CA LEU A 21 -7.58 -12.64 52.58
C LEU A 21 -6.37 -13.57 52.71
N SER A 22 -6.48 -14.78 52.20
CA SER A 22 -5.36 -15.72 52.26
C SER A 22 -4.27 -15.27 51.29
N LEU A 23 -3.00 -15.46 51.67
CA LEU A 23 -1.86 -15.19 50.79
C LEU A 23 -2.00 -15.93 49.45
N LEU A 24 -2.63 -17.10 49.46
CA LEU A 24 -2.92 -17.90 48.28
C LEU A 24 -3.89 -17.18 47.31
N GLU A 25 -4.96 -16.55 47.80
CA GLU A 25 -5.89 -15.78 46.96
C GLU A 25 -5.21 -14.57 46.28
N VAL A 26 -4.31 -13.90 47.01
CA VAL A 26 -3.53 -12.78 46.47
C VAL A 26 -2.56 -13.26 45.39
N LEU A 27 -1.87 -14.38 45.60
CA LEU A 27 -0.97 -14.96 44.61
C LEU A 27 -1.71 -15.44 43.35
N ILE A 28 -2.88 -16.07 43.50
CA ILE A 28 -3.72 -16.44 42.36
C ILE A 28 -4.15 -15.19 41.59
N SER A 29 -4.57 -14.14 42.30
CA SER A 29 -4.96 -12.87 41.69
C SER A 29 -3.81 -12.22 40.93
N CYS A 30 -2.61 -12.22 41.51
CA CYS A 30 -1.39 -11.72 40.86
C CYS A 30 -1.02 -12.58 39.63
N GLY A 31 -1.16 -13.90 39.72
CA GLY A 31 -0.90 -14.81 38.60
C GLY A 31 -1.84 -14.56 37.42
N ILE A 32 -3.15 -14.45 37.68
CA ILE A 32 -4.16 -14.13 36.65
C ILE A 32 -3.88 -12.74 36.05
N LEU A 33 -3.50 -11.76 36.86
CA LEU A 33 -3.17 -10.41 36.40
C LEU A 33 -1.94 -10.40 35.48
N VAL A 34 -0.88 -11.13 35.81
CA VAL A 34 0.32 -11.22 34.97
C VAL A 34 0.00 -11.92 33.65
N ILE A 35 -0.79 -13.00 33.68
CA ILE A 35 -1.24 -13.68 32.46
C ILE A 35 -2.08 -12.73 31.59
N GLY A 36 -3.02 -12.00 32.19
CA GLY A 36 -3.85 -11.01 31.50
C GLY A 36 -3.03 -9.87 30.86
N LEU A 37 -2.09 -9.28 31.61
CA LEU A 37 -1.20 -8.24 31.09
C LEU A 37 -0.28 -8.76 29.99
N SER A 38 0.22 -9.99 30.11
CA SER A 38 1.05 -10.60 29.06
C SER A 38 0.28 -10.81 27.76
N SER A 39 -1.00 -11.20 27.84
CA SER A 39 -1.87 -11.32 26.67
C SER A 39 -2.13 -9.98 25.98
N VAL A 40 -2.43 -8.92 26.75
CA VAL A 40 -2.60 -7.56 26.18
C VAL A 40 -1.29 -7.07 25.55
N ALA A 41 -0.16 -7.29 26.22
CA ALA A 41 1.16 -6.92 25.69
C ALA A 41 1.47 -7.62 24.36
N ALA A 42 1.03 -8.88 24.18
CA ALA A 42 1.17 -9.61 22.92
C ALA A 42 0.30 -9.05 21.77
N ILE A 43 -0.81 -8.39 22.07
CA ILE A 43 -1.72 -7.80 21.07
C ILE A 43 -1.17 -6.46 20.55
N LEU A 44 -0.46 -5.69 21.38
CA LEU A 44 0.01 -4.33 21.03
C LEU A 44 0.89 -4.28 19.77
N PRO A 45 1.88 -5.18 19.55
CA PRO A 45 2.65 -5.17 18.31
C PRO A 45 1.79 -5.44 17.08
N ALA A 46 0.85 -6.39 17.17
CA ALA A 46 -0.04 -6.73 16.07
C ALA A 46 -1.00 -5.57 15.72
N SER A 47 -1.59 -4.91 16.73
CA SER A 47 -2.46 -3.75 16.51
C SER A 47 -1.69 -2.56 15.94
N SER A 48 -0.46 -2.31 16.41
CA SER A 48 0.39 -1.24 15.89
C SER A 48 0.72 -1.42 14.40
N ALA A 49 0.98 -2.66 13.96
CA ALA A 49 1.25 -2.97 12.56
C ALA A 49 0.02 -2.70 11.68
N ARG A 50 -1.18 -3.09 12.12
CA ARG A 50 -2.44 -2.83 11.39
C ARG A 50 -2.81 -1.36 11.36
N LEU A 51 -2.57 -0.63 12.44
CA LEU A 51 -2.80 0.82 12.49
C LEU A 51 -1.86 1.56 11.54
N ALA A 52 -0.59 1.14 11.46
CA ALA A 52 0.37 1.70 10.51
C ALA A 52 -0.04 1.43 9.04
N GLU A 53 -0.55 0.24 8.74
CA GLU A 53 -1.11 -0.08 7.41
C GLU A 53 -2.34 0.78 7.09
N ALA A 54 -3.27 0.94 8.03
CA ALA A 54 -4.47 1.76 7.84
C ALA A 54 -4.10 3.25 7.62
N ALA A 55 -3.22 3.80 8.44
CA ALA A 55 -2.75 5.17 8.30
C ALA A 55 -2.05 5.39 6.95
N LEU A 56 -1.31 4.40 6.46
CA LEU A 56 -0.71 4.46 5.14
C LEU A 56 -1.78 4.44 4.03
N GLU A 57 -2.78 3.57 4.12
CA GLU A 57 -3.88 3.52 3.14
C GLU A 57 -4.68 4.83 3.08
N ASP A 58 -4.90 5.48 4.22
CA ASP A 58 -5.56 6.79 4.30
C ASP A 58 -4.74 7.87 3.60
N ARG A 59 -3.42 7.90 3.87
CA ARG A 59 -2.48 8.81 3.17
C ARG A 59 -2.44 8.55 1.67
N CYS A 60 -2.43 7.27 1.26
CA CYS A 60 -2.51 6.89 -0.15
C CYS A 60 -3.83 7.36 -0.79
N GLY A 61 -4.95 7.30 -0.07
CA GLY A 61 -6.24 7.81 -0.55
C GLY A 61 -6.21 9.30 -0.85
N VAL A 62 -5.67 10.11 0.08
CA VAL A 62 -5.51 11.56 -0.10
C VAL A 62 -4.54 11.87 -1.24
N LEU A 63 -3.42 11.16 -1.31
CA LEU A 63 -2.44 11.32 -2.38
C LEU A 63 -3.02 10.98 -3.75
N ALA A 64 -3.83 9.93 -3.88
CA ALA A 64 -4.50 9.59 -5.14
C ALA A 64 -5.39 10.74 -5.64
N ALA A 65 -6.21 11.30 -4.74
CA ALA A 65 -7.09 12.42 -5.06
C ALA A 65 -6.31 13.68 -5.48
N ASN A 66 -5.23 13.99 -4.75
CA ASN A 66 -4.37 15.12 -5.08
C ASN A 66 -3.63 14.92 -6.40
N ALA A 67 -3.12 13.71 -6.67
CA ALA A 67 -2.47 13.37 -7.92
C ALA A 67 -3.43 13.50 -9.12
N PHE A 68 -4.68 13.05 -8.97
CA PHE A 68 -5.71 13.23 -9.98
C PHE A 68 -5.99 14.72 -10.23
N ALA A 69 -6.22 15.51 -9.18
CA ALA A 69 -6.45 16.94 -9.30
C ALA A 69 -5.26 17.66 -9.96
N ASP A 70 -4.03 17.28 -9.64
CA ASP A 70 -2.82 17.83 -10.23
C ASP A 70 -2.74 17.53 -11.73
N VAL A 71 -3.02 16.29 -12.13
CA VAL A 71 -3.05 15.88 -13.55
C VAL A 71 -4.11 16.66 -14.33
N VAL A 72 -5.30 16.85 -13.76
CA VAL A 72 -6.37 17.62 -14.40
C VAL A 72 -6.01 19.11 -14.48
N ASN A 73 -5.58 19.72 -13.37
CA ASN A 73 -5.27 21.15 -13.29
C ASN A 73 -4.10 21.55 -14.19
N ARG A 74 -3.13 20.65 -14.38
CA ARG A 74 -2.01 20.86 -15.31
C ARG A 74 -2.36 20.58 -16.77
N GLY A 75 -3.59 20.17 -17.07
CA GLY A 75 -4.01 19.87 -18.45
C GLY A 75 -3.31 18.65 -19.05
N LEU A 76 -2.83 17.73 -18.22
CA LEU A 76 -2.18 16.49 -18.68
C LEU A 76 -3.20 15.49 -19.25
N VAL A 77 -4.49 15.69 -19.02
CA VAL A 77 -5.57 14.90 -19.64
C VAL A 77 -5.87 15.44 -21.05
N THR A 78 -4.90 15.30 -21.96
CA THR A 78 -5.03 15.72 -23.36
C THR A 78 -4.52 14.64 -24.30
N SER A 79 -5.08 14.54 -25.50
CA SER A 79 -4.57 13.66 -26.55
C SER A 79 -3.14 14.05 -27.02
N ALA A 80 -2.70 15.29 -26.79
CA ALA A 80 -1.41 15.79 -27.25
C ALA A 80 -0.19 15.22 -26.49
N ILE A 81 -0.36 14.62 -25.30
CA ILE A 81 0.75 14.00 -24.57
C ILE A 81 1.19 12.66 -25.17
N PHE A 82 0.35 12.06 -26.02
CA PHE A 82 0.60 10.77 -26.63
C PHE A 82 1.61 10.91 -27.76
N SER A 83 2.82 10.36 -27.58
CA SER A 83 3.78 10.24 -28.68
C SER A 83 3.35 9.19 -29.71
N ASP A 84 2.60 8.18 -29.26
CA ASP A 84 1.94 7.16 -30.07
C ASP A 84 0.49 7.05 -29.56
N PRO A 85 -0.51 7.48 -30.35
CA PRO A 85 -1.89 7.52 -29.88
C PRO A 85 -2.48 6.13 -29.67
N ALA A 86 -1.84 5.05 -30.14
CA ALA A 86 -2.30 3.69 -29.91
C ALA A 86 -1.83 3.10 -28.57
N LYS A 87 -0.92 3.77 -27.86
CA LYS A 87 -0.27 3.26 -26.65
C LYS A 87 -0.61 4.11 -25.43
N PRO A 88 -0.65 3.52 -24.23
CA PRO A 88 -0.78 4.30 -23.02
C PRO A 88 0.49 5.14 -22.80
N VAL A 89 0.29 6.23 -22.07
CA VAL A 89 1.33 7.16 -21.66
C VAL A 89 1.50 7.04 -20.15
N VAL A 90 2.75 6.94 -19.71
CA VAL A 90 3.08 6.71 -18.31
C VAL A 90 4.07 7.78 -17.83
N PHE A 91 3.76 8.40 -16.69
CA PHE A 91 4.59 9.42 -16.06
C PHE A 91 4.76 9.16 -14.55
N GLY A 92 5.82 9.74 -13.99
CA GLY A 92 6.26 9.48 -12.62
C GLY A 92 7.54 8.67 -12.54
N ARG A 93 8.31 8.87 -11.48
CA ARG A 93 9.64 8.27 -11.29
C ARG A 93 9.60 6.76 -11.04
N VAL A 94 8.46 6.26 -10.56
CA VAL A 94 8.34 4.86 -10.10
C VAL A 94 7.96 3.90 -11.22
N LEU A 95 7.28 4.40 -12.24
CA LEU A 95 6.91 3.58 -13.38
C LEU A 95 8.05 3.64 -14.42
N PRO A 96 8.66 2.50 -14.80
CA PRO A 96 9.73 2.51 -15.77
C PRO A 96 9.20 2.99 -17.12
N THR A 97 9.74 4.09 -17.63
CA THR A 97 9.45 4.57 -18.98
C THR A 97 10.28 3.84 -20.04
N SER A 98 11.35 3.16 -19.63
CA SER A 98 12.25 2.39 -20.49
C SER A 98 12.15 0.88 -20.21
N GLY A 99 12.03 0.08 -21.27
CA GLY A 99 12.12 -1.39 -21.19
C GLY A 99 10.79 -2.13 -21.02
N ILE A 100 9.67 -1.43 -20.84
CA ILE A 100 8.34 -2.03 -20.83
C ILE A 100 7.80 -2.07 -22.27
N ALA A 101 7.73 -3.26 -22.86
CA ALA A 101 7.14 -3.46 -24.18
C ALA A 101 5.64 -3.10 -24.17
N GLY A 102 5.23 -2.17 -25.04
CA GLY A 102 3.82 -1.77 -25.21
C GLY A 102 3.41 -0.47 -24.50
N VAL A 103 4.28 0.14 -23.70
CA VAL A 103 4.08 1.49 -23.16
C VAL A 103 4.84 2.48 -24.04
N ALA A 104 4.20 3.60 -24.41
CA ALA A 104 4.90 4.70 -25.05
C ALA A 104 5.54 5.59 -23.98
N ALA A 105 6.79 5.99 -24.23
CA ALA A 105 7.38 7.08 -23.46
C ALA A 105 6.53 8.34 -23.67
N VAL A 106 6.31 9.13 -22.61
CA VAL A 106 5.66 10.43 -22.79
C VAL A 106 6.47 11.27 -23.77
N ASN A 107 5.80 12.08 -24.59
CA ASN A 107 6.49 13.14 -25.31
C ASN A 107 7.09 14.12 -24.28
N ALA A 108 8.38 13.93 -23.96
CA ALA A 108 9.06 14.66 -22.89
C ALA A 108 8.98 16.17 -23.07
N THR A 109 9.01 16.65 -24.32
CA THR A 109 8.89 18.07 -24.67
C THR A 109 7.50 18.61 -24.32
N THR A 110 6.45 17.84 -24.60
CA THR A 110 5.07 18.20 -24.24
C THR A 110 4.87 18.13 -22.74
N LEU A 111 5.35 17.06 -22.09
CA LEU A 111 5.23 16.88 -20.63
C LEU A 111 5.93 17.99 -19.86
N ALA A 112 7.14 18.39 -20.28
CA ALA A 112 7.92 19.45 -19.66
C ALA A 112 7.24 20.83 -19.74
N ARG A 113 6.26 21.04 -20.65
CA ARG A 113 5.46 22.28 -20.67
C ARG A 113 4.45 22.36 -19.53
N TYR A 114 4.00 21.20 -19.04
CA TYR A 114 2.93 21.11 -18.04
C TYR A 114 3.48 20.77 -16.65
N VAL A 115 4.64 20.12 -16.56
CA VAL A 115 5.14 19.53 -15.33
C VAL A 115 6.66 19.68 -15.20
N ASP A 116 7.13 20.00 -13.99
CA ASP A 116 8.53 19.80 -13.64
C ASP A 116 8.78 18.30 -13.46
N THR A 117 9.34 17.66 -14.48
CA THR A 117 9.58 16.21 -14.52
C THR A 117 10.49 15.72 -13.40
N ALA A 118 11.29 16.61 -12.79
CA ALA A 118 12.15 16.25 -11.66
C ALA A 118 11.39 16.19 -10.34
N ARG A 119 10.29 16.93 -10.17
CA ARG A 119 9.59 17.11 -8.88
C ARG A 119 8.15 16.62 -8.83
N ALA A 120 7.52 16.37 -9.98
CA ALA A 120 6.06 16.35 -10.07
C ALA A 120 5.33 15.09 -9.58
N PHE A 121 5.94 14.20 -8.80
CA PHE A 121 5.35 12.86 -8.53
C PHE A 121 5.65 12.28 -7.14
N TRP A 122 5.83 13.12 -6.12
CA TRP A 122 6.02 12.69 -4.73
C TRP A 122 5.23 13.55 -3.74
N LEU A 123 4.96 12.98 -2.58
CA LEU A 123 4.39 13.69 -1.44
C LEU A 123 5.54 14.23 -0.55
N GLU A 124 5.70 15.55 -0.46
CA GLU A 124 6.71 16.20 0.41
C GLU A 124 6.22 16.34 1.87
N ASP A 125 5.74 15.26 2.49
CA ASP A 125 5.04 15.33 3.79
C ASP A 125 5.97 15.18 5.01
N GLU A 126 7.11 14.50 4.88
CA GLU A 126 7.99 14.23 6.01
C GLU A 126 9.32 14.98 5.86
N VAL A 127 9.50 16.06 6.63
CA VAL A 127 10.76 16.81 6.69
C VAL A 127 11.85 15.93 7.32
N LEU A 128 13.01 15.82 6.66
CA LEU A 128 14.17 15.12 7.20
C LEU A 128 14.89 16.00 8.23
N PHE A 129 14.94 15.52 9.46
CA PHE A 129 15.75 16.09 10.51
C PHE A 129 17.11 15.41 10.56
N SER A 130 18.17 16.19 10.78
CA SER A 130 19.49 15.62 11.01
C SER A 130 19.48 14.86 12.35
N PRO A 131 20.12 13.69 12.45
CA PRO A 131 20.19 12.95 13.71
C PRO A 131 20.78 13.84 14.80
N ALA A 132 20.12 13.88 15.96
CA ALA A 132 20.56 14.70 17.08
C ALA A 132 21.94 14.24 17.54
N VAL A 133 22.93 15.13 17.49
CA VAL A 133 24.26 14.87 18.03
C VAL A 133 24.16 15.14 19.54
N SER A 134 23.91 14.08 20.31
CA SER A 134 23.91 14.02 21.78
C SER A 134 23.64 15.35 22.51
N GLY A 135 22.35 15.69 22.69
CA GLY A 135 21.92 16.83 23.51
C GLY A 135 21.42 18.07 22.74
N SER A 136 21.56 18.11 21.41
CA SER A 136 21.02 19.20 20.58
C SER A 136 19.57 18.95 20.12
N VAL A 137 18.76 20.02 20.05
CA VAL A 137 17.44 20.02 19.39
C VAL A 137 17.61 19.57 17.92
N PRO A 138 16.73 18.72 17.37
CA PRO A 138 16.78 18.34 15.96
C PRO A 138 16.85 19.59 15.08
N SER A 139 17.84 19.64 14.19
CA SER A 139 17.96 20.72 13.20
C SER A 139 17.38 20.27 11.87
N ASN A 140 16.67 21.18 11.19
CA ASN A 140 16.14 20.93 9.86
C ASN A 140 17.31 20.69 8.90
N THR A 141 17.27 19.59 8.16
CA THR A 141 18.27 19.34 7.11
C THR A 141 17.87 20.16 5.90
N PHE A 142 18.72 21.10 5.51
CA PHE A 142 18.57 21.78 4.24
C PHE A 142 19.70 21.39 3.30
N ARG A 143 19.34 21.01 2.08
CA ARG A 143 20.28 20.74 1.00
C ARG A 143 20.60 22.02 0.28
N SER A 144 21.89 22.37 0.24
CA SER A 144 22.40 23.37 -0.70
C SER A 144 22.69 22.68 -2.03
N VAL A 145 22.04 23.11 -3.10
CA VAL A 145 22.41 22.73 -4.46
C VAL A 145 23.13 23.91 -5.09
N SER A 146 24.44 23.75 -5.31
CA SER A 146 25.29 24.70 -6.06
C SER A 146 25.15 26.18 -5.65
N GLY A 147 25.08 26.45 -4.34
CA GLY A 147 25.32 27.79 -3.80
C GLY A 147 24.15 28.77 -3.75
N THR A 148 22.96 28.47 -4.30
CA THR A 148 21.91 29.51 -4.39
C THR A 148 20.50 29.08 -3.97
N VAL A 149 20.23 27.79 -3.71
CA VAL A 149 18.95 27.40 -3.10
C VAL A 149 19.10 26.35 -2.01
N VAL A 150 18.52 26.66 -0.86
CA VAL A 150 18.52 25.88 0.37
C VAL A 150 17.13 25.27 0.49
N PHE A 151 16.95 24.04 0.02
CA PHE A 151 15.67 23.31 0.11
C PHE A 151 15.69 22.42 1.34
N ARG A 152 14.54 22.23 2.00
CA ARG A 152 14.43 21.19 3.03
C ARG A 152 14.55 19.82 2.36
N ASP A 153 15.34 18.94 2.95
CA ASP A 153 15.30 17.53 2.57
C ASP A 153 14.00 16.93 3.11
N PHE A 154 13.33 16.14 2.27
CA PHE A 154 12.14 15.40 2.63
C PHE A 154 12.41 13.91 2.48
N ARG A 155 11.81 13.12 3.37
CA ARG A 155 11.83 11.68 3.25
C ARG A 155 10.85 11.33 2.15
N GLU A 156 11.32 10.58 1.16
CA GLU A 156 10.44 9.97 0.16
C GLU A 156 9.56 8.90 0.85
N ALA A 157 8.49 9.33 1.50
CA ALA A 157 7.61 8.45 2.26
C ALA A 157 6.65 7.69 1.34
N VAL A 158 6.13 8.37 0.31
CA VAL A 158 5.22 7.80 -0.68
C VAL A 158 5.46 8.51 -2.03
N CYS A 159 5.58 7.73 -3.09
CA CYS A 159 5.67 8.21 -4.46
C CYS A 159 4.52 7.65 -5.30
N TYR A 160 4.16 8.35 -6.37
CA TYR A 160 3.11 7.87 -7.26
C TYR A 160 3.55 7.90 -8.72
N GLY A 161 2.93 7.05 -9.52
CA GLY A 161 3.01 7.06 -10.96
C GLY A 161 1.61 7.16 -11.54
N VAL A 162 1.49 7.76 -12.70
CA VAL A 162 0.22 7.90 -13.39
C VAL A 162 0.35 7.31 -14.78
N MET A 163 -0.69 6.57 -15.19
CA MET A 163 -0.84 6.02 -16.52
C MET A 163 -2.15 6.54 -17.11
N ILE A 164 -2.12 7.03 -18.34
CA ILE A 164 -3.33 7.34 -19.10
C ILE A 164 -3.38 6.37 -20.28
N SER A 165 -4.47 5.62 -20.36
CA SER A 165 -4.70 4.67 -21.43
C SER A 165 -5.98 5.00 -22.20
N PRO A 166 -5.93 5.17 -23.53
CA PRO A 166 -7.14 5.39 -24.32
C PRO A 166 -8.02 4.14 -24.27
N SER A 167 -9.33 4.32 -24.11
CA SER A 167 -10.30 3.22 -24.15
C SER A 167 -10.39 2.63 -25.57
N THR A 168 -10.28 3.51 -26.57
CA THR A 168 -10.27 3.16 -28.00
C THR A 168 -9.06 3.82 -28.65
N PRO A 169 -8.05 3.06 -29.11
CA PRO A 169 -6.96 3.62 -29.90
C PRO A 169 -7.43 3.93 -31.33
N PRO A 170 -6.96 5.00 -31.98
CA PRO A 170 -6.01 5.99 -31.47
C PRO A 170 -6.64 7.00 -30.48
N ALA A 171 -5.85 7.47 -29.52
CA ALA A 171 -6.19 8.59 -28.65
C ALA A 171 -6.52 9.83 -29.48
N ALA A 172 -7.71 10.40 -29.25
CA ALA A 172 -8.21 11.57 -29.95
C ALA A 172 -8.89 12.55 -28.97
N PRO A 173 -8.95 13.86 -29.28
CA PRO A 173 -9.74 14.83 -28.53
C PRO A 173 -11.21 14.37 -28.40
N GLY A 174 -11.78 14.50 -27.21
CA GLY A 174 -13.11 14.00 -26.86
C GLY A 174 -13.17 12.48 -26.62
N GLY A 175 -12.08 11.74 -26.83
CA GLY A 175 -12.01 10.30 -26.62
C GLY A 175 -12.04 9.93 -25.13
N SER A 176 -12.68 8.80 -24.81
CA SER A 176 -12.63 8.22 -23.48
C SER A 176 -11.26 7.59 -23.21
N ALA A 177 -10.73 7.83 -22.02
CA ALA A 177 -9.51 7.21 -21.51
C ALA A 177 -9.67 6.82 -20.04
N LEU A 178 -8.80 5.93 -19.58
CA LEU A 178 -8.66 5.56 -18.18
C LEU A 178 -7.37 6.15 -17.63
N LEU A 179 -7.48 6.97 -16.60
CA LEU A 179 -6.34 7.48 -15.83
C LEU A 179 -6.18 6.61 -14.58
N SER A 180 -5.05 5.93 -14.46
CA SER A 180 -4.71 5.13 -13.30
C SER A 180 -3.59 5.80 -12.50
N VAL A 181 -3.79 6.00 -11.20
CA VAL A 181 -2.79 6.49 -10.25
C VAL A 181 -2.31 5.31 -9.41
N ALA A 182 -1.05 4.93 -9.56
CA ALA A 182 -0.39 3.88 -8.80
C ALA A 182 0.48 4.50 -7.71
N ILE A 183 0.32 4.05 -6.46
CA ILE A 183 0.97 4.62 -5.28
C ILE A 183 1.90 3.60 -4.65
N PHE A 184 3.12 4.03 -4.33
CA PHE A 184 4.21 3.20 -3.87
C PHE A 184 4.79 3.71 -2.56
N ARG A 185 5.14 2.81 -1.64
CA ARG A 185 5.83 3.13 -0.37
C ARG A 185 7.24 3.66 -0.57
N LYS A 186 7.86 3.29 -1.69
CA LYS A 186 9.25 3.61 -2.04
C LYS A 186 9.43 3.40 -3.53
N LEU A 187 10.53 3.90 -4.07
CA LEU A 187 10.99 3.54 -5.41
C LEU A 187 11.30 2.04 -5.45
N GLY A 188 10.32 1.27 -5.92
CA GLY A 188 10.45 -0.16 -6.15
C GLY A 188 11.07 -0.46 -7.50
N GLN A 189 11.61 -1.68 -7.63
CA GLN A 189 11.93 -2.21 -8.94
C GLN A 189 10.66 -2.78 -9.56
N ALA A 190 10.44 -2.46 -10.84
CA ALA A 190 9.43 -3.14 -11.64
C ALA A 190 10.07 -4.37 -12.28
N ARG A 191 9.30 -5.47 -12.35
CA ARG A 191 9.75 -6.70 -12.99
C ARG A 191 8.65 -7.30 -13.85
N GLN A 192 9.05 -7.71 -15.05
CA GLN A 192 8.17 -8.33 -16.03
C GLN A 192 8.14 -9.86 -15.85
N PHE A 193 6.95 -10.44 -15.96
CA PHE A 193 6.69 -11.87 -15.84
C PHE A 193 5.79 -12.32 -16.97
N ALA A 194 6.18 -13.38 -17.67
CA ALA A 194 5.30 -14.07 -18.61
C ALA A 194 4.38 -15.02 -17.86
N LEU A 195 3.08 -14.93 -18.13
CA LEU A 195 2.06 -15.82 -17.58
C LEU A 195 1.45 -16.70 -18.66
N THR A 196 1.16 -17.94 -18.32
CA THR A 196 0.42 -18.87 -19.17
C THR A 196 -0.90 -19.24 -18.51
N SER A 197 -2.04 -19.02 -19.18
CA SER A 197 -3.34 -19.42 -18.64
C SER A 197 -3.47 -20.94 -18.53
N GLN A 198 -3.93 -21.42 -17.38
CA GLN A 198 -4.13 -22.83 -17.07
C GLN A 198 -5.32 -22.99 -16.12
N GLY A 199 -6.47 -23.40 -16.66
CA GLY A 199 -7.64 -23.78 -15.84
C GLY A 199 -8.21 -22.66 -14.97
N GLY A 200 -8.18 -21.40 -15.44
CA GLY A 200 -8.67 -20.24 -14.69
C GLY A 200 -7.65 -19.61 -13.74
N ALA A 201 -6.46 -20.19 -13.63
CA ALA A 201 -5.30 -19.59 -13.00
C ALA A 201 -4.22 -19.27 -14.06
N TYR A 202 -3.24 -18.47 -13.67
CA TYR A 202 -2.09 -18.15 -14.49
C TYR A 202 -0.84 -18.77 -13.87
N LYS A 203 -0.14 -19.60 -14.65
CA LYS A 203 1.14 -20.19 -14.27
C LYS A 203 2.27 -19.22 -14.60
N LEU A 204 3.16 -18.98 -13.65
CA LEU A 204 4.40 -18.23 -13.88
C LEU A 204 5.41 -19.13 -14.58
N ALA A 205 6.12 -18.59 -15.57
CA ALA A 205 7.15 -19.33 -16.32
C ALA A 205 8.33 -19.79 -15.44
N ALA A 206 8.64 -19.07 -14.36
CA ALA A 206 9.68 -19.44 -13.39
C ALA A 206 9.09 -19.55 -11.97
N ALA A 207 9.36 -20.65 -11.28
CA ALA A 207 8.82 -20.96 -9.97
C ALA A 207 9.65 -20.38 -8.81
N ASP A 208 9.94 -19.08 -8.86
CA ASP A 208 10.64 -18.42 -7.76
C ASP A 208 9.64 -17.97 -6.68
N THR A 209 9.82 -18.54 -5.49
CA THR A 209 8.93 -18.31 -4.34
C THR A 209 9.11 -16.92 -3.74
N ASP A 210 10.32 -16.37 -3.82
CA ASP A 210 10.61 -15.06 -3.25
C ASP A 210 10.01 -13.97 -4.13
N PHE A 211 9.96 -14.15 -5.46
CA PHE A 211 9.26 -13.22 -6.35
C PHE A 211 7.75 -13.26 -6.19
N LEU A 212 7.14 -14.44 -6.02
CA LEU A 212 5.71 -14.53 -5.81
C LEU A 212 5.29 -13.81 -4.52
N LYS A 213 6.05 -13.99 -3.43
CA LYS A 213 5.84 -13.28 -2.17
C LYS A 213 6.11 -11.78 -2.27
N MET A 214 7.02 -11.34 -3.14
CA MET A 214 7.35 -9.92 -3.28
C MET A 214 6.35 -9.17 -4.15
N TYR A 215 6.02 -9.71 -5.33
CA TYR A 215 5.30 -9.01 -6.41
C TYR A 215 3.84 -9.42 -6.59
N PHE A 216 3.44 -10.59 -6.07
CA PHE A 216 2.10 -11.14 -6.26
C PHE A 216 1.39 -11.39 -4.93
N LYS A 217 1.59 -10.52 -3.94
CA LYS A 217 0.87 -10.66 -2.67
C LYS A 217 -0.64 -10.55 -2.91
N PRO A 218 -1.48 -11.34 -2.23
CA PRO A 218 -2.93 -11.15 -2.28
C PRO A 218 -3.32 -9.69 -2.01
N CYS A 219 -4.35 -9.21 -2.69
CA CYS A 219 -4.85 -7.85 -2.62
C CYS A 219 -3.92 -6.75 -3.18
N THR A 220 -2.77 -7.08 -3.75
CA THR A 220 -1.94 -6.12 -4.49
C THR A 220 -2.37 -6.01 -5.95
N TYR A 221 -1.71 -5.12 -6.70
CA TYR A 221 -1.99 -4.89 -8.12
C TYR A 221 -0.76 -5.23 -8.96
N VAL A 222 -1.01 -5.68 -10.18
CA VAL A 222 0.00 -5.84 -11.22
C VAL A 222 -0.48 -5.15 -12.48
N LEU A 223 0.44 -4.62 -13.28
CA LEU A 223 0.10 -4.04 -14.57
C LEU A 223 0.17 -5.15 -15.63
N THR A 224 -0.95 -5.46 -16.27
CA THR A 224 -1.00 -6.43 -17.35
C THR A 224 -0.80 -5.76 -18.69
N MET A 225 0.01 -6.39 -19.52
CA MET A 225 0.29 -6.04 -20.90
C MET A 225 -0.34 -7.14 -21.76
N PRO A 226 -1.65 -7.02 -22.10
CA PRO A 226 -2.31 -8.01 -22.93
C PRO A 226 -1.72 -8.01 -24.34
N THR A 227 -1.82 -9.13 -25.04
CA THR A 227 -1.40 -9.24 -26.45
C THR A 227 -2.22 -8.35 -27.38
N SER A 228 -3.44 -8.03 -26.97
CA SER A 228 -4.36 -7.15 -27.67
C SER A 228 -5.05 -6.22 -26.68
N GLY A 229 -5.04 -4.93 -26.95
CA GLY A 229 -5.70 -3.91 -26.13
C GLY A 229 -4.76 -3.14 -25.21
N PRO A 230 -5.30 -2.15 -24.48
CA PRO A 230 -4.53 -1.32 -23.59
C PRO A 230 -4.05 -2.09 -22.34
N PRO A 231 -2.89 -1.71 -21.77
CA PRO A 231 -2.49 -2.15 -20.44
C PRO A 231 -3.51 -1.81 -19.36
N ARG A 232 -3.65 -2.70 -18.38
CA ARG A 232 -4.64 -2.57 -17.29
C ARG A 232 -4.08 -3.01 -15.96
N TRP A 233 -4.53 -2.39 -14.88
CA TRP A 233 -4.19 -2.86 -13.55
C TRP A 233 -5.12 -3.99 -13.15
N LEU A 234 -4.55 -5.16 -12.83
CA LEU A 234 -5.31 -6.27 -12.28
C LEU A 234 -4.96 -6.49 -10.81
N ARG A 235 -6.00 -6.68 -10.01
CA ARG A 235 -5.84 -7.02 -8.60
C ARG A 235 -5.55 -8.51 -8.46
N VAL A 236 -4.51 -8.84 -7.72
CA VAL A 236 -4.14 -10.21 -7.37
C VAL A 236 -5.17 -10.73 -6.36
N ALA A 237 -5.93 -11.75 -6.75
CA ALA A 237 -6.90 -12.40 -5.86
C ALA A 237 -6.19 -13.39 -4.94
N SER A 238 -5.38 -14.29 -5.51
CA SER A 238 -4.56 -15.23 -4.76
C SER A 238 -3.32 -15.64 -5.55
N SER A 239 -2.29 -16.08 -4.82
CA SER A 239 -1.04 -16.57 -5.40
C SER A 239 -0.56 -17.76 -4.56
N TRP A 240 -0.18 -18.87 -5.18
CA TRP A 240 0.25 -20.06 -4.45
C TRP A 240 1.29 -20.86 -5.25
N LYS A 241 1.90 -21.82 -4.56
CA LYS A 241 2.87 -22.76 -5.12
C LYS A 241 2.32 -24.17 -4.96
N THR A 242 2.38 -24.98 -6.01
CA THR A 242 2.08 -26.42 -5.95
C THR A 242 3.39 -27.22 -6.02
N GLY A 243 3.42 -28.43 -5.43
CA GLY A 243 4.57 -29.33 -5.54
C GLY A 243 5.40 -29.56 -4.26
N ALA A 244 4.82 -29.50 -3.06
CA ALA A 244 5.53 -29.93 -1.84
C ALA A 244 5.52 -31.46 -1.61
N GLY A 245 5.09 -32.26 -2.59
CA GLY A 245 4.77 -33.68 -2.39
C GLY A 245 4.95 -34.61 -3.60
N GLY A 246 6.13 -34.61 -4.22
CA GLY A 246 6.57 -35.74 -5.07
C GLY A 246 6.57 -35.53 -6.59
N THR A 247 6.08 -34.40 -7.12
CA THR A 247 6.35 -33.97 -8.51
C THR A 247 7.58 -33.06 -8.54
N THR A 248 8.51 -33.32 -9.46
CA THR A 248 9.92 -32.88 -9.41
C THR A 248 10.19 -31.41 -9.69
N THR A 249 9.18 -30.61 -10.05
CA THR A 249 9.34 -29.16 -10.23
C THR A 249 8.18 -28.41 -9.61
N PRO A 250 8.43 -27.56 -8.60
CA PRO A 250 7.37 -26.74 -8.06
C PRO A 250 6.83 -25.78 -9.13
N GLU A 251 5.54 -25.52 -9.11
CA GLU A 251 4.88 -24.59 -10.02
C GLU A 251 4.27 -23.44 -9.22
N SER A 252 4.23 -22.26 -9.80
CA SER A 252 3.71 -21.04 -9.16
C SER A 252 2.51 -20.53 -9.95
N PHE A 253 1.40 -20.29 -9.24
CA PHE A 253 0.12 -19.89 -9.81
C PHE A 253 -0.34 -18.57 -9.20
N VAL A 254 -1.03 -17.78 -10.01
CA VAL A 254 -1.70 -16.55 -9.60
C VAL A 254 -3.09 -16.49 -10.21
N THR A 255 -4.05 -15.93 -9.47
CA THR A 255 -5.38 -15.58 -9.97
C THR A 255 -5.61 -14.10 -9.79
N PHE A 256 -6.37 -13.52 -10.71
CA PHE A 256 -6.78 -12.11 -10.67
C PHE A 256 -8.27 -12.02 -10.40
N THR A 257 -8.70 -10.92 -9.77
CA THR A 257 -10.14 -10.67 -9.53
C THR A 257 -10.93 -10.58 -10.83
N ASP A 258 -10.31 -10.09 -11.90
CA ASP A 258 -10.85 -10.09 -13.27
C ASP A 258 -9.91 -10.85 -14.21
N SER A 259 -9.97 -12.18 -14.14
CA SER A 259 -9.11 -13.06 -14.96
C SER A 259 -9.45 -13.00 -16.45
N ALA A 260 -10.69 -12.67 -16.82
CA ALA A 260 -11.09 -12.54 -18.21
C ALA A 260 -10.34 -11.40 -18.92
N ALA A 261 -10.08 -10.30 -18.20
CA ALA A 261 -9.36 -9.15 -18.75
C ALA A 261 -7.87 -9.39 -19.05
N ALA A 262 -7.27 -10.44 -18.48
CA ALA A 262 -5.84 -10.74 -18.67
C ALA A 262 -5.54 -11.45 -20.01
N GLY A 263 -6.53 -12.06 -20.67
CA GLY A 263 -6.32 -12.82 -21.89
C GLY A 263 -5.58 -14.16 -21.67
N GLY A 264 -5.16 -14.82 -22.76
CA GLY A 264 -4.65 -16.20 -22.70
C GLY A 264 -3.22 -16.36 -22.20
N SER A 265 -2.33 -15.40 -22.47
CA SER A 265 -0.94 -15.43 -22.00
C SER A 265 -0.38 -14.02 -21.84
N PRO A 266 -0.88 -13.25 -20.87
CA PRO A 266 -0.41 -11.88 -20.68
C PRO A 266 1.02 -11.87 -20.18
N THR A 267 1.71 -10.78 -20.52
CA THR A 267 2.87 -10.38 -19.74
C THR A 267 2.40 -9.43 -18.64
N VAL A 268 2.84 -9.66 -17.40
CA VAL A 268 2.48 -8.80 -16.27
C VAL A 268 3.71 -8.16 -15.67
N ILE A 269 3.53 -7.00 -15.06
CA ILE A 269 4.58 -6.22 -14.43
C ILE A 269 4.22 -6.08 -12.97
N GLY A 270 5.02 -6.74 -12.13
CA GLY A 270 4.95 -6.59 -10.68
C GLY A 270 5.83 -5.43 -10.25
N PHE A 271 5.39 -4.72 -9.21
CA PHE A 271 6.15 -3.61 -8.64
C PHE A 271 6.40 -3.84 -7.15
N ASP A 272 7.64 -3.68 -6.70
CA ASP A 272 7.93 -3.66 -5.26
C ASP A 272 7.35 -2.39 -4.62
N GLY A 273 6.80 -2.53 -3.42
CA GLY A 273 6.28 -1.40 -2.64
C GLY A 273 4.98 -0.79 -3.17
N LEU A 274 4.32 -1.34 -4.19
CA LEU A 274 3.00 -0.88 -4.62
C LEU A 274 1.97 -1.11 -3.50
N VAL A 275 1.30 -0.04 -3.10
CA VAL A 275 0.28 -0.04 -2.05
C VAL A 275 -1.10 -0.13 -2.66
N ARG A 276 -1.39 0.80 -3.58
CA ARG A 276 -2.73 1.04 -4.08
C ARG A 276 -2.70 1.52 -5.51
N VAL A 277 -3.73 1.16 -6.26
CA VAL A 277 -4.03 1.74 -7.57
C VAL A 277 -5.45 2.29 -7.52
N VAL A 278 -5.65 3.49 -8.04
CA VAL A 278 -6.96 4.11 -8.22
C VAL A 278 -7.15 4.47 -9.67
N GLU A 279 -8.29 4.14 -10.23
CA GLU A 279 -8.60 4.38 -11.65
C GLU A 279 -9.74 5.39 -11.78
N TYR A 280 -9.59 6.33 -12.71
CA TYR A 280 -10.50 7.41 -12.97
C TYR A 280 -10.85 7.42 -14.46
N PRO A 281 -12.13 7.27 -14.85
CA PRO A 281 -12.54 7.51 -16.22
C PRO A 281 -12.40 8.99 -16.54
N VAL A 282 -11.75 9.31 -17.66
CA VAL A 282 -11.50 10.69 -18.10
C VAL A 282 -11.80 10.85 -19.59
N THR A 283 -12.08 12.08 -20.00
CA THR A 283 -12.22 12.46 -21.41
C THR A 283 -11.00 13.26 -21.81
N LEU A 284 -10.34 12.86 -22.90
CA LEU A 284 -9.16 13.54 -23.42
C LEU A 284 -9.55 14.88 -24.04
N ASN A 285 -8.84 15.95 -23.67
CA ASN A 285 -8.94 17.25 -24.33
C ASN A 285 -8.10 17.32 -25.62
#